data_AF-A0A4V2UVH7-F1
#
_entry.id   AF-A0A4V2UVH7-F1
#
_cell.length_a   1.000
_cell.length_b   1.000
_cell.length_c   1.000
_cell.angle_alpha   90.00
_cell.angle_beta   90.00
_cell.angle_gamma   90.00
#
_symmetry.space_group_name_H-M   'P 1'
#
loop_
_entity.id
_entity.type
_entity.pdbx_description
1 polymer ?
#
loop_
_entity_poly.entity_id
_entity_poly.type
_entity_poly.pdbx_seq_one_letter_code
_entity_poly.pdbx_strand_id
1 'polypeptide(L)' 'MYLSPRDRGLVIRALTKVLESEPPYARADEYKKLLERLKDEQQVLDGPIYSGGFRYDLDDV' A
#
# COMPACT_ATOMS: atom_id res chain seq x y z
N MET A 1 -15.60 2.03 3.65
CA MET A 1 -14.63 1.92 4.75
C MET A 1 -13.59 3.01 4.55
N TYR A 2 -13.43 3.91 5.52
CA TYR A 2 -12.33 4.88 5.53
C TYR A 2 -11.17 4.25 6.31
N LEU A 3 -10.04 4.04 5.66
CA LEU A 3 -8.81 3.62 6.32
C LEU A 3 -8.17 4.83 6.98
N SER A 4 -7.64 4.67 8.19
CA SER A 4 -6.78 5.69 8.78
C SER A 4 -5.52 5.85 7.92
N PRO A 5 -4.83 7.00 7.94
CA PRO A 5 -3.59 7.20 7.19
C PRO A 5 -2.54 6.10 7.45
N ARG A 6 -2.47 5.63 8.70
CA ARG A 6 -1.59 4.53 9.12
C ARG A 6 -1.97 3.21 8.45
N ASP A 7 -3.25 2.84 8.50
CA ASP A 7 -3.74 1.58 7.92
C ASP A 7 -3.63 1.60 6.39
N ARG A 8 -3.90 2.76 5.77
CA ARG A 8 -3.72 2.96 4.33
C ARG A 8 -2.28 2.70 3.89
N GLY A 9 -1.30 3.22 4.63
CA GLY A 9 0.12 2.96 4.37
C GLY A 9 0.52 1.49 4.49
N LEU A 10 -0.10 0.74 5.41
CA LEU A 10 0.11 -0.70 5.55
C LEU A 10 -0.47 -1.47 4.36
N VAL A 11 -1.70 -1.15 3.95
CA VAL A 11 -2.36 -1.78 2.80
C VAL A 11 -1.58 -1.53 1.51
N ILE A 12 -1.09 -0.31 1.28
CA ILE A 12 -0.28 0.03 0.10
C ILE A 12 0.97 -0.87 0.00
N ARG A 13 1.69 -1.06 1.11
CA ARG A 13 2.90 -1.90 1.13
C ARG A 13 2.57 -3.38 0.91
N ALA A 14 1.57 -3.89 1.61
CA ALA A 14 1.15 -5.29 1.47
C ALA A 14 0.70 -5.59 0.03
N LEU A 15 -0.11 -4.70 -0.55
CA LEU A 15 -0.62 -4.84 -1.90
C LEU A 15 0.50 -4.71 -2.96
N THR A 16 1.49 -3.86 -2.72
CA THR A 16 2.69 -3.77 -3.58
C THR A 16 3.47 -5.09 -3.57
N LYS A 17 3.77 -5.65 -2.39
CA LYS A 17 4.47 -6.94 -2.29
C LYS A 17 3.72 -8.08 -2.97
N VAL A 18 2.40 -8.13 -2.81
CA VAL A 18 1.53 -9.13 -3.46
C VAL A 18 1.58 -9.01 -4.98
N LEU A 19 1.63 -7.79 -5.51
CA LEU A 19 1.76 -7.55 -6.95
C LEU A 19 3.18 -7.83 -7.49
N GLU A 20 4.21 -7.73 -6.65
CA GLU A 20 5.60 -8.02 -7.01
C GLU A 20 5.91 -9.53 -6.98
N SER A 21 5.17 -10.34 -6.21
CA SER A 21 5.27 -11.81 -6.25
C SER A 21 4.60 -12.40 -7.51
N GLU A 22 5.23 -13.41 -8.13
CA GLU A 22 4.88 -14.01 -9.43
C GLU A 22 3.44 -14.60 -9.55
N PRO A 23 2.87 -14.74 -10.78
CA PRO A 23 1.41 -14.86 -11.02
C PRO A 23 0.86 -16.30 -11.15
N PRO A 24 -0.49 -16.50 -11.19
CA PRO A 24 -1.50 -15.47 -11.41
C PRO A 24 -2.42 -15.25 -10.21
N TYR A 25 -2.25 -14.09 -9.56
CA TYR A 25 -3.36 -13.53 -8.81
C TYR A 25 -4.46 -13.21 -9.82
N ALA A 26 -5.57 -13.95 -9.71
CA ALA A 26 -6.74 -13.87 -10.59
C ALA A 26 -7.33 -12.45 -10.76
N ARG A 27 -6.83 -11.47 -9.98
CA ARG A 27 -7.31 -10.09 -9.88
C ARG A 27 -6.18 -9.08 -9.79
N ALA A 28 -5.02 -9.36 -10.38
CA ALA A 28 -3.88 -8.44 -10.37
C ALA A 28 -4.28 -7.02 -10.86
N ASP A 29 -5.18 -6.91 -11.84
CA ASP A 29 -5.71 -5.62 -12.30
C ASP A 29 -6.56 -4.88 -11.25
N GLU A 30 -7.37 -5.59 -10.46
CA GLU A 30 -8.14 -4.99 -9.36
C GLU A 30 -7.22 -4.48 -8.25
N TYR A 31 -6.18 -5.26 -7.93
CA TYR A 31 -5.17 -4.87 -6.94
C TYR A 31 -4.34 -3.67 -7.39
N LYS A 32 -4.00 -3.58 -8.68
CA LYS A 32 -3.33 -2.39 -9.23
C LYS A 32 -4.21 -1.14 -9.10
N LYS A 33 -5.48 -1.22 -9.52
CA LYS A 33 -6.43 -0.10 -9.40
C LYS A 33 -6.63 0.34 -7.94
N LEU A 34 -6.71 -0.61 -7.02
CA LEU A 34 -6.81 -0.31 -5.59
C LEU A 34 -5.53 0.35 -5.07
N LEU A 35 -4.36 -0.13 -5.48
CA LEU A 35 -3.08 0.45 -5.08
C LEU A 35 -2.94 1.91 -5.53
N GLU A 36 -3.30 2.21 -6.78
CA GLU A 36 -3.27 3.57 -7.33
C GLU A 36 -4.20 4.50 -6.54
N ARG A 37 -5.46 4.07 -6.33
CA ARG A 37 -6.42 4.84 -5.54
C ARG A 37 -5.93 5.12 -4.12
N LEU A 38 -5.34 4.12 -3.44
CA LEU A 38 -4.84 4.31 -2.08
C LEU A 38 -3.64 5.27 -2.04
N LYS A 39 -2.77 5.25 -3.06
CA LYS A 39 -1.64 6.19 -3.17
C LYS A 39 -2.12 7.63 -3.39
N ASP A 40 -3.13 7.83 -4.24
CA ASP A 40 -3.72 9.16 -4.46
C ASP A 40 -4.39 9.68 -3.18
N GLU A 41 -5.17 8.83 -2.50
CA GLU A 41 -5.80 9.19 -1.22
C GLU A 41 -4.76 9.47 -0.12
N GLN A 42 -3.56 8.90 -0.17
CA GLN A 42 -2.46 9.20 0.75
C GLN A 42 -1.77 10.53 0.40
N GLN A 43 -1.48 10.81 -0.87
CA GLN A 43 -0.86 12.06 -1.33
C GLN A 43 -1.72 13.31 -1.09
N VAL A 44 -3.05 13.16 -1.07
CA VAL A 44 -3.96 14.28 -0.78
C VAL A 44 -3.90 14.68 0.71
N LEU A 45 -3.50 13.77 1.61
CA LEU A 45 -3.43 14.02 3.06
C LEU A 45 -2.02 14.38 3.54
N ASP A 46 -1.00 13.82 2.89
CA ASP A 46 0.41 14.13 3.13
C ASP A 46 0.91 14.88 1.89
N GLY A 47 1.10 16.21 2.00
CA GLY A 47 1.91 16.96 1.04
C GLY A 47 3.30 16.33 0.85
N PRO A 48 4.12 16.79 -0.11
CA PRO A 48 5.19 16.02 -0.76
C PRO A 48 6.32 15.58 0.19
N ILE A 49 6.09 14.57 1.01
CA ILE A 49 7.05 13.99 1.95
C ILE A 49 6.77 12.49 2.06
N TYR A 50 7.18 11.70 1.06
CA TYR A 50 7.45 10.28 1.28
C TYR A 50 8.73 9.85 0.57
N SER A 51 9.83 10.50 0.98
CA SER A 51 11.17 9.93 0.93
C SER A 51 11.62 9.68 2.37
N GLY A 52 11.58 8.44 2.84
CA GLY A 52 12.07 8.12 4.18
C GLY A 52 11.56 6.79 4.69
N GLY A 53 12.43 5.79 4.69
CA GLY A 53 12.10 4.42 5.09
C GLY A 53 11.53 4.32 6.50
N PHE A 54 10.36 3.68 6.61
CA PHE A 54 9.87 3.16 7.87
C PHE A 54 10.03 1.64 7.85
N ARG A 55 11.18 1.17 8.35
CA ARG A 55 11.41 -0.23 8.74
C ARG A 55 10.45 -0.53 9.89
N TYR A 56 9.52 -1.44 9.67
CA TYR A 56 8.87 -2.17 10.76
C TYR A 56 9.31 -3.62 10.56
N ASP A 57 10.14 -4.11 11.48
CA ASP A 57 10.39 -5.53 11.68
C ASP A 57 9.05 -6.23 11.84
N LEU A 58 8.85 -7.28 11.04
CA LEU A 58 7.61 -8.06 10.98
C LEU A 58 7.71 -9.32 11.86
N ASP A 59 8.67 -9.35 12.78
CA ASP A 59 8.95 -10.47 13.70
C ASP A 59 8.35 -10.22 15.10
N ASP A 60 7.03 -10.03 15.18
CA ASP A 60 6.33 -10.12 16.46
C ASP A 60 4.88 -10.60 16.24
N VAL A 61 4.71 -11.93 16.12
CA VAL A 61 3.59 -12.80 16.61
C VAL A 61 4.00 -14.26 16.48
#